data_AF-A0ABD3R3C3-F1
#
_entry.id   AF-A0ABD3R3C3-F1
#
_cell.length_a   1.000
_cell.length_b   1.000
_cell.length_c   1.000
_cell.angle_alpha   90.00
_cell.angle_beta   90.00
_cell.angle_gamma   90.00
#
_symmetry.space_group_name_H-M   'P 1'
#
loop_
_entity.id
_entity.type
_entity.pdbx_description
1 polymer ?
#
loop_
_entity_poly.entity_id
_entity_poly.type
_entity_poly.pdbx_seq_one_letter_code
_entity_poly.pdbx_strand_id
1 'polypeptide(L)' 'MPLIHVTWLPKACRTEKIRKEVAAAIIKAITDNDVAKAADIPTHNVVVRFSESVDGFALPPGHTYESMFKWYDGRESWFD' A
#
# COMPACT_ATOMS: atom_id res chain seq x y z
N MET A 1 16.18 3.76 0.92
CA MET A 1 15.16 4.59 0.24
C MET A 1 13.86 3.78 0.14
N PRO A 2 12.90 3.97 1.06
CA PRO A 2 11.65 3.22 1.03
C PRO A 2 10.79 3.56 -0.19
N LEU A 3 10.29 2.52 -0.85
CA LEU A 3 9.29 2.62 -1.91
C LEU A 3 8.01 1.99 -1.39
N ILE A 4 6.94 2.77 -1.31
CA ILE A 4 5.61 2.29 -0.93
C ILE A 4 4.74 2.29 -2.17
N HIS A 5 4.17 1.13 -2.46
CA HIS A 5 3.23 0.95 -3.56
C HIS A 5 1.82 0.79 -2.99
N VAL A 6 0.94 1.74 -3.31
CA VAL A 6 -0.46 1.71 -2.92
C VAL A 6 -1.31 1.25 -4.10
N THR A 7 -1.96 0.10 -3.94
CA THR A 7 -2.99 -0.39 -4.86
C THR A 7 -4.34 -0.20 -4.18
N TRP A 8 -5.21 0.63 -4.78
CA TRP A 8 -6.50 1.00 -4.17
C TRP A 8 -7.68 0.62 -5.06
N LEU A 9 -8.68 -0.07 -4.50
CA LEU A 9 -10.03 -0.30 -5.02
C LEU A 9 -11.00 0.47 -4.09
N PRO A 10 -11.72 1.56 -4.47
CA PRO A 10 -12.42 1.84 -5.74
C PRO A 10 -12.04 3.19 -6.43
N LYS A 11 -12.33 3.36 -7.73
CA LYS A 11 -11.99 4.58 -8.49
C LYS A 11 -12.57 5.89 -7.92
N ALA A 12 -13.77 5.84 -7.33
CA ALA A 12 -14.49 7.01 -6.84
C ALA A 12 -13.72 7.82 -5.77
N CYS A 13 -12.84 7.17 -5.01
CA CYS A 13 -12.10 7.82 -3.94
C CYS A 13 -10.71 8.34 -4.37
N ARG A 14 -10.30 8.10 -5.63
CA ARG A 14 -8.95 8.37 -6.15
C ARG A 14 -8.76 9.82 -6.66
N THR A 15 -9.36 10.82 -6.03
CA THR A 15 -9.17 12.23 -6.45
C THR A 15 -7.74 12.70 -6.16
N GLU A 16 -7.25 13.68 -6.92
CA GLU A 16 -5.89 14.22 -6.73
C GLU A 16 -5.67 14.70 -5.28
N LYS A 17 -6.65 15.40 -4.71
CA LYS A 17 -6.62 15.86 -3.32
C LYS A 17 -6.42 14.69 -2.36
N ILE A 18 -7.23 13.64 -2.48
CA ILE A 18 -7.15 12.49 -1.58
C ILE A 18 -5.84 11.72 -1.77
N ARG A 19 -5.35 11.58 -3.02
CA ARG A 19 -4.03 10.95 -3.27
C ARG A 19 -2.91 11.70 -2.55
N LYS A 20 -2.93 13.04 -2.54
CA LYS A 20 -1.95 13.86 -1.82
C LYS A 20 -2.06 13.68 -0.30
N GLU A 21 -3.27 13.70 0.25
CA GLU A 21 -3.50 13.51 1.68
C GLU A 21 -3.04 12.13 2.16
N VAL A 22 -3.35 11.07 1.39
CA VAL A 22 -2.90 9.70 1.68
C VAL A 22 -1.39 9.58 1.59
N ALA A 23 -0.76 10.15 0.55
CA ALA A 23 0.71 10.11 0.42
C ALA A 23 1.40 10.80 1.60
N ALA A 24 0.89 11.97 2.04
CA ALA A 24 1.42 12.68 3.20
C ALA A 24 1.29 11.86 4.49
N ALA A 25 0.14 11.21 4.70
CA ALA A 25 -0.07 10.34 5.84
C ALA A 25 0.90 9.14 5.86
N ILE A 26 1.11 8.49 4.71
CA ILE A 26 2.05 7.38 4.57
C ILE A 26 3.49 7.83 4.85
N ILE A 27 3.93 8.93 4.22
CA ILE A 27 5.29 9.45 4.43
C ILE A 27 5.51 9.75 5.91
N LYS A 28 4.57 10.44 6.56
CA LYS A 28 4.65 10.73 7.98
C LYS A 28 4.78 9.44 8.81
N ALA A 29 3.93 8.44 8.57
CA ALA A 29 3.98 7.18 9.31
C ALA A 29 5.32 6.45 9.14
N ILE A 30 5.90 6.48 7.94
CA ILE A 30 7.18 5.85 7.62
C ILE A 30 8.35 6.57 8.28
N THR A 31 8.29 7.90 8.45
CA THR A 31 9.43 8.70 8.90
C THR A 31 9.36 9.14 10.36
N ASP A 32 8.17 9.22 10.95
CA ASP A 32 7.92 9.74 12.31
C ASP A 32 7.84 8.61 13.34
N ASN A 33 8.79 7.67 13.28
CA ASN A 33 8.92 6.60 14.26
C ASN A 33 10.39 6.31 14.57
N ASP A 34 10.67 5.70 15.72
CA ASP A 34 12.05 5.52 16.19
C ASP A 34 12.86 4.54 15.33
N VAL A 35 12.19 3.59 14.66
CA VAL A 35 12.83 2.69 13.70
C VAL A 35 13.35 3.48 12.48
N ALA A 36 12.57 4.43 11.99
CA ALA A 36 12.94 5.27 10.85
C ALA A 36 14.11 6.20 11.17
N LYS A 37 14.17 6.73 12.40
CA LYS A 37 15.31 7.52 12.89
C LYS A 37 16.57 6.67 12.99
N ALA A 38 16.45 5.45 13.53
CA ALA A 38 17.57 4.51 13.63
C ALA A 38 18.07 4.05 12.24
N ALA A 39 17.17 3.98 11.27
CA ALA A 39 17.48 3.61 9.89
C ALA A 39 17.85 4.81 9.00
N ASP A 40 17.97 6.02 9.56
CA ASP A 40 18.28 7.28 8.87
C ASP A 40 17.47 7.47 7.58
N ILE A 41 16.14 7.37 7.71
CA ILE A 41 15.20 7.51 6.59
C ILE A 41 14.71 8.97 6.53
N PRO A 42 15.26 9.83 5.68
CA PRO A 42 14.75 11.19 5.55
C PRO A 42 13.48 11.22 4.70
N THR A 43 12.58 12.15 5.03
CA THR A 43 11.28 12.35 4.37
C THR A 43 11.37 12.51 2.86
N HIS A 44 12.41 13.20 2.35
CA HIS A 44 12.61 13.41 0.92
C HIS A 44 13.05 12.16 0.15
N ASN A 45 13.44 11.08 0.85
CA ASN A 45 13.83 9.79 0.25
C ASN A 45 12.71 8.74 0.31
N VAL A 46 11.48 9.13 0.64
CA VAL A 46 10.33 8.23 0.62
C VAL A 46 9.53 8.46 -0.66
N VAL A 47 9.35 7.40 -1.44
CA VAL A 47 8.56 7.45 -2.67
C VAL A 47 7.26 6.69 -2.45
N VAL A 48 6.12 7.36 -2.66
CA VAL A 48 4.79 6.74 -2.66
C VAL A 48 4.27 6.70 -4.10
N ARG A 49 4.00 5.51 -4.63
CA ARG A 49 3.39 5.31 -5.94
C ARG A 49 1.99 4.76 -5.80
N PHE A 50 1.07 5.29 -6.59
CA PHE A 50 -0.29 4.78 -6.69
C PHE A 50 -0.42 3.96 -7.97
N SER A 51 -0.83 2.70 -7.85
CA SER A 51 -1.32 1.92 -8.99
C SER A 51 -2.82 2.01 -9.09
N GLU A 52 -3.29 2.06 -10.33
CA GLU A 52 -4.70 1.87 -10.62
C GLU A 52 -4.97 0.38 -10.72
N SER A 53 -5.71 -0.17 -9.76
CA SER A 53 -6.37 -1.45 -9.99
C SER A 53 -7.46 -1.20 -11.03
N VAL A 54 -7.46 -2.03 -12.07
CA VAL A 54 -8.53 -2.04 -13.08
C VAL A 54 -9.79 -2.53 -12.38
N ASP A 55 -10.72 -1.61 -12.12
CA ASP A 55 -12.06 -1.98 -11.63
C ASP A 55 -12.69 -2.89 -12.69
N GLY A 56 -12.99 -4.14 -12.33
CA GLY A 56 -13.59 -5.12 -13.22
C GLY A 56 -12.63 -6.10 -13.91
N PHE A 57 -11.35 -6.16 -13.54
CA PHE A 57 -10.53 -7.32 -13.90
C PHE A 57 -11.08 -8.54 -13.15
N ALA A 58 -11.79 -9.41 -13.88
CA ALA A 58 -12.30 -10.65 -13.32
C ALA A 58 -11.09 -11.50 -12.89
N LEU A 59 -10.93 -11.62 -11.57
CA LEU A 59 -9.94 -12.53 -11.02
C LEU A 59 -10.27 -13.97 -11.48
N PRO A 60 -9.26 -14.83 -11.69
CA PRO A 60 -9.51 -16.22 -12.06
C PRO A 60 -10.46 -16.89 -11.05
N PRO A 61 -11.28 -17.87 -11.48
CA PRO A 61 -12.23 -18.54 -10.60
C PRO A 61 -11.58 -19.00 -9.30
N GLY A 62 -12.11 -18.59 -8.14
CA GLY A 62 -11.56 -18.89 -6.81
C GLY A 62 -10.86 -17.72 -6.11
N HIS A 63 -10.55 -16.64 -6.83
CA HIS A 63 -9.97 -15.43 -6.26
C HIS A 63 -11.05 -14.36 -6.09
N THR A 64 -11.69 -14.30 -4.93
CA THR A 64 -12.66 -13.24 -4.57
C THR A 64 -12.02 -12.22 -3.62
N TYR A 65 -12.64 -11.06 -3.40
CA TYR A 65 -12.19 -10.09 -2.38
C TYR A 65 -12.06 -10.75 -0.98
N GLU A 66 -12.93 -11.71 -0.68
CA GLU A 66 -12.90 -12.50 0.56
C GLU A 66 -11.71 -13.45 0.63
N SER A 67 -11.24 -13.98 -0.51
CA SER A 67 -10.06 -14.84 -0.55
C SER A 67 -8.80 -14.06 -0.16
N MET A 68 -8.64 -12.80 -0.57
CA MET A 68 -7.47 -11.99 -0.20
C MET A 68 -7.37 -11.69 1.30
N PHE A 69 -8.51 -11.53 1.99
CA PHE A 69 -8.50 -11.35 3.45
C PHE A 69 -8.13 -12.64 4.19
N LYS A 70 -8.50 -13.82 3.65
CA LYS A 70 -8.04 -15.12 4.20
C LYS A 70 -6.53 -15.34 4.06
N TRP A 71 -5.89 -14.79 3.02
CA TRP A 71 -4.44 -14.83 2.87
C TRP A 71 -3.69 -13.98 3.92
N TYR A 72 -4.33 -12.97 4.50
CA TYR A 72 -3.70 -12.07 5.49
C TYR A 72 -3.90 -12.53 6.94
N ASP A 73 -4.93 -13.33 7.22
CA ASP A 73 -5.28 -13.82 8.57
C ASP A 73 -4.87 -15.30 8.83
N GLY A 74 -4.20 -15.94 7.85
CA GLY A 74 -3.86 -17.35 7.89
C GLY A 74 -2.41 -17.63 7.49
N ARG A 75 -1.55 -17.74 8.51
CA ARG A 75 -0.19 -18.29 8.48
C ARG A 75 0.08 -19.27 7.32
N GLU A 76 0.90 -18.87 6.36
CA GLU A 76 1.83 -19.76 5.69
C GLU A 76 2.96 -18.94 5.05
N SER A 77 4.14 -18.99 5.69
CA SER A 77 5.39 -18.48 5.16
C SER A 77 5.88 -19.41 4.06
N TRP A 78 5.77 -18.98 2.80
CA TRP A 78 6.46 -19.62 1.68
C TRP A 78 7.67 -18.78 1.29
N PHE A 79 8.68 -18.81 2.17
CA PHE A 79 10.08 -18.59 1.79
C PHE A 79 10.82 -19.85 2.23
N ASP A 80 10.86 -20.84 1.34
CA ASP A 80 11.99 -21.75 1.23
C ASP A 80 13.08 -21.06 0.39
#